data_AF-A0A9D6D359-F1
#
_entry.id   AF-A0A9D6D359-F1
#
_cell.length_a   1.000
_cell.length_b   1.000
_cell.length_c   1.000
_cell.angle_alpha   90.00
_cell.angle_beta   90.00
_cell.angle_gamma   90.00
#
_symmetry.space_group_name_H-M   'P 1'
#
loop_
_entity.id
_entity.type
_entity.pdbx_description
1 polymer ?
#
loop_
_entity_poly.entity_id
_entity_poly.type
_entity_poly.pdbx_seq_one_letter_code
_entity_poly.pdbx_strand_id
1 'polypeptide(L)'
;MRVNDIMTCTPFTIDPDAPLGTALAAMRQHQVRHLPVLDDKRRLVGMITDRDLRGVIIAPALEEHLSRSARRRLRGLGATIDSLRVRDVMTWNVVTIEPDATLGRAAALMFEERIGSLPVVANGELVGIVTERDALKALVTAIPAVRTIDPGLLW
;
A
#
# COMPACT_ATOMS: atom_id res chain seq x y z
N MET A 1 8.87 -2.72 -20.75
CA MET A 1 8.01 -3.28 -19.67
C MET A 1 7.20 -2.15 -19.08
N ARG A 2 5.89 -2.33 -19.08
CA ARG A 2 4.87 -1.43 -18.57
C ARG A 2 4.35 -1.94 -17.23
N VAL A 3 3.58 -1.12 -16.52
CA VAL A 3 2.99 -1.46 -15.24
C VAL A 3 2.04 -2.66 -15.37
N ASN A 4 1.20 -2.70 -16.39
CA ASN A 4 0.27 -3.81 -16.64
C ASN A 4 0.96 -5.16 -16.88
N ASP A 5 2.22 -5.17 -17.32
CA ASP A 5 3.00 -6.40 -17.51
C ASP A 5 3.36 -7.08 -16.17
N ILE A 6 3.35 -6.32 -15.06
CA ILE A 6 3.90 -6.75 -13.76
C ILE A 6 2.96 -6.56 -12.57
N MET A 7 1.89 -5.79 -12.73
CA MET A 7 0.96 -5.50 -11.64
C MET A 7 0.19 -6.76 -11.22
N THR A 8 -0.27 -6.77 -9.97
CA THR A 8 -1.31 -7.70 -9.54
C THR A 8 -2.66 -7.14 -9.95
N CYS A 9 -3.34 -7.82 -10.87
CA CYS A 9 -4.73 -7.52 -11.24
C CYS A 9 -5.66 -7.84 -10.06
N THR A 10 -6.74 -7.07 -9.91
CA THR A 10 -7.77 -7.28 -8.87
C THR A 10 -7.20 -7.41 -7.45
N PRO A 11 -6.57 -6.36 -6.91
CA PRO A 11 -6.05 -6.39 -5.54
C PRO A 11 -7.17 -6.57 -4.51
N PHE A 12 -6.85 -7.15 -3.36
CA PHE A 12 -7.76 -7.15 -2.21
C PHE A 12 -7.99 -5.71 -1.75
N THR A 13 -9.26 -5.33 -1.67
CA THR A 13 -9.67 -3.98 -1.25
C THR A 13 -10.45 -4.03 0.05
N ILE A 14 -10.61 -2.87 0.69
CA ILE A 14 -11.43 -2.72 1.89
C ILE A 14 -12.29 -1.47 1.82
N ASP A 15 -13.42 -1.50 2.51
CA ASP A 15 -14.33 -0.37 2.66
C ASP A 15 -13.80 0.63 3.72
N PRO A 16 -13.92 1.95 3.51
CA PRO A 16 -13.44 2.96 4.47
C PRO A 16 -14.14 2.89 5.83
N ASP A 17 -15.37 2.43 5.89
CA ASP A 17 -16.16 2.29 7.11
C ASP A 17 -15.96 0.92 7.78
N ALA A 18 -15.21 0.00 7.18
CA ALA A 18 -14.90 -1.29 7.80
C ALA A 18 -14.14 -1.10 9.12
N PRO A 19 -14.38 -1.97 10.13
CA PRO A 19 -13.59 -2.00 11.35
C PRO A 19 -12.11 -2.23 11.05
N LEU A 20 -11.23 -1.59 11.81
CA LEU A 20 -9.79 -1.70 11.59
C LEU A 20 -9.27 -3.14 11.76
N GLY A 21 -9.88 -3.90 12.67
CA GLY A 21 -9.58 -5.34 12.84
C GLY A 21 -9.83 -6.16 11.56
N THR A 22 -10.79 -5.76 10.73
CA THR A 22 -11.05 -6.40 9.43
C THR A 22 -9.88 -6.18 8.46
N ALA A 23 -9.28 -4.98 8.45
CA ALA A 23 -8.08 -4.70 7.65
C ALA A 23 -6.92 -5.60 8.07
N LEU A 24 -6.71 -5.74 9.38
CA LEU A 24 -5.66 -6.61 9.95
C LEU A 24 -5.86 -8.08 9.59
N ALA A 25 -7.10 -8.56 9.73
CA ALA A 25 -7.45 -9.92 9.36
C ALA A 25 -7.22 -10.17 7.87
N ALA A 26 -7.66 -9.26 7.00
CA ALA A 26 -7.48 -9.35 5.55
C ALA A 26 -6.00 -9.38 5.16
N MET A 27 -5.17 -8.48 5.72
CA MET A 27 -3.72 -8.47 5.47
C MET A 27 -3.06 -9.79 5.88
N ARG A 28 -3.43 -10.33 7.06
CA ARG A 28 -2.88 -11.59 7.57
C ARG A 28 -3.33 -12.80 6.74
N GLN A 29 -4.63 -12.89 6.42
CA GLN A 29 -5.23 -14.01 5.70
C GLN A 29 -4.75 -14.07 4.25
N HIS A 30 -4.65 -12.92 3.58
CA HIS A 30 -4.24 -12.85 2.18
C HIS A 30 -2.73 -12.61 2.00
N GLN A 31 -1.97 -12.53 3.11
CA GLN A 31 -0.53 -12.27 3.12
C GLN A 31 -0.12 -11.03 2.34
N VAL A 32 -0.98 -10.00 2.34
CA VAL A 32 -0.74 -8.71 1.68
C VAL A 32 -0.44 -7.64 2.73
N ARG A 33 0.36 -6.64 2.36
CA ARG A 33 0.75 -5.54 3.26
C ARG A 33 0.11 -4.21 2.91
N HIS A 34 -0.65 -4.17 1.82
CA HIS A 34 -1.24 -2.95 1.26
C HIS A 34 -2.65 -3.30 0.81
N LEU A 35 -3.63 -2.50 1.23
CA LEU A 35 -5.02 -2.62 0.82
C LEU A 35 -5.49 -1.27 0.26
N PRO A 36 -5.86 -1.23 -1.03
CA PRO A 36 -6.64 -0.13 -1.57
C PRO A 36 -7.99 -0.01 -0.87
N VAL A 37 -8.36 1.23 -0.57
CA VAL A 37 -9.62 1.56 0.08
C VAL A 37 -10.57 2.11 -0.96
N LEU A 38 -11.69 1.41 -1.17
CA LEU A 38 -12.71 1.77 -2.15
C LEU A 38 -13.98 2.22 -1.44
N ASP A 39 -14.60 3.31 -1.91
CA ASP A 39 -15.92 3.71 -1.44
C ASP A 39 -17.05 2.83 -2.00
N ASP A 40 -18.29 3.13 -1.60
CA ASP A 40 -19.52 2.48 -2.05
C ASP A 40 -19.71 2.51 -3.58
N LYS A 41 -19.12 3.50 -4.25
CA LYS A 41 -19.11 3.66 -5.72
C LYS A 41 -17.90 3.01 -6.38
N ARG A 42 -17.13 2.20 -5.64
CA ARG A 42 -15.88 1.54 -6.09
C ARG A 42 -14.76 2.50 -6.50
N ARG A 43 -14.81 3.76 -6.05
CA ARG A 43 -13.75 4.73 -6.33
C ARG A 43 -12.64 4.57 -5.31
N LEU A 44 -11.40 4.66 -5.78
CA LEU A 44 -10.24 4.64 -4.89
C LEU A 44 -10.18 5.94 -4.08
N VAL A 45 -10.36 5.82 -2.76
CA VAL A 45 -10.36 6.97 -1.83
C VAL A 45 -9.14 7.00 -0.92
N GLY A 46 -8.43 5.87 -0.79
CA GLY A 46 -7.25 5.79 0.04
C GLY A 46 -6.51 4.46 -0.05
N MET A 47 -5.50 4.33 0.81
CA MET A 47 -4.69 3.12 0.99
C MET A 47 -4.45 2.93 2.48
N ILE A 48 -4.47 1.67 2.91
CA ILE A 48 -4.01 1.29 4.24
C ILE A 48 -2.90 0.24 4.13
N THR A 49 -1.84 0.42 4.90
CA THR A 49 -0.67 -0.45 4.88
C THR A 49 -0.39 -1.04 6.26
N ASP A 50 0.35 -2.15 6.28
CA ASP A 50 0.85 -2.78 7.51
C ASP A 50 1.68 -1.79 8.36
N ARG A 51 2.32 -0.78 7.74
CA ARG A 51 2.98 0.32 8.48
C ARG A 51 1.97 1.21 9.20
N ASP A 52 0.87 1.57 8.55
CA ASP A 52 -0.18 2.39 9.17
C ASP A 52 -0.81 1.66 10.36
N LEU A 53 -0.97 0.33 10.25
CA LEU A 53 -1.53 -0.50 11.31
C LEU A 53 -0.58 -0.71 12.51
N ARG A 54 0.73 -0.87 12.28
CA ARG A 54 1.72 -1.01 13.36
C ARG A 54 1.71 0.16 14.34
N GLY A 55 1.46 1.38 13.83
CA GLY A 55 1.34 2.57 14.66
C GLY A 55 0.11 2.58 15.59
N VAL A 56 -0.91 1.77 15.29
CA VAL A 56 -2.16 1.70 16.07
C VAL A 56 -2.12 0.57 17.11
N ILE A 57 -1.47 -0.54 16.79
CA ILE A 57 -1.53 -1.77 17.61
C ILE A 57 -0.61 -1.72 18.83
N ILE A 58 0.48 -0.95 18.76
CA ILE A 58 1.54 -0.93 19.79
C ILE A 58 1.43 0.35 20.64
N ALA A 59 0.42 0.41 21.52
CA ALA A 59 0.29 1.32 22.67
C ALA A 59 0.20 2.86 22.42
N PRO A 60 -0.39 3.63 23.36
CA PRO A 60 -0.48 5.11 23.31
C PRO A 60 0.85 5.86 23.15
N ALA A 61 1.98 5.18 23.33
CA ALA A 61 3.32 5.73 23.19
C ALA A 61 3.76 5.91 21.72
N LEU A 62 3.01 5.36 20.76
CA LEU A 62 3.46 5.26 19.37
C LEU A 62 2.70 6.15 18.37
N GLU A 63 2.21 7.31 18.83
CA GLU A 63 1.84 8.39 17.91
C GLU A 63 2.95 8.60 16.86
N GLU A 64 4.23 8.39 17.21
CA GLU A 64 5.39 8.61 16.35
C GLU A 64 5.49 7.73 15.08
N HIS A 65 4.79 6.59 14.99
CA HIS A 65 4.85 5.74 13.79
C HIS A 65 3.61 5.83 12.88
N LEU A 66 2.54 6.48 13.36
CA LEU A 66 1.39 6.79 12.51
C LEU A 66 1.76 7.84 11.46
N SER A 67 1.11 7.78 10.29
CA SER A 67 1.20 8.85 9.30
C SER A 67 0.78 10.18 9.92
N ARG A 68 1.36 11.31 9.46
CA ARG A 68 1.03 12.65 9.98
C ARG A 68 -0.47 12.94 9.91
N SER A 69 -1.12 12.49 8.83
CA SER A 69 -2.56 12.61 8.62
C SER A 69 -3.35 11.76 9.62
N ALA A 70 -2.97 10.50 9.84
CA ALA A 70 -3.62 9.64 10.82
C ALA A 70 -3.53 10.22 12.23
N ARG A 71 -2.35 10.68 12.68
CA ARG A 71 -2.21 11.34 14.00
C ARG A 71 -3.18 12.49 14.18
N ARG A 72 -3.30 13.34 13.17
CA ARG A 72 -4.20 14.51 13.23
C ARG A 72 -5.66 14.09 13.42
N ARG A 73 -6.07 12.99 12.80
CA ARG A 73 -7.43 12.44 12.90
C ARG A 73 -7.69 11.76 14.24
N LEU A 74 -6.67 11.12 14.82
CA LEU A 74 -6.79 10.34 16.04
C LEU A 74 -6.58 11.14 17.34
N ARG A 75 -6.03 12.35 17.27
CA ARG A 75 -5.79 13.21 18.44
C ARG A 75 -7.06 13.42 19.28
N GLY A 76 -6.98 13.10 20.57
CA GLY A 76 -8.08 13.27 21.53
C GLY A 76 -9.12 12.15 21.52
N LEU A 77 -9.00 11.18 20.61
CA LEU A 77 -9.81 9.96 20.63
C LEU A 77 -9.10 8.96 21.55
N GLY A 78 -9.63 8.71 22.75
CA GLY A 78 -9.19 7.60 23.62
C GLY A 78 -9.60 6.24 23.04
N ALA A 79 -9.22 5.99 21.79
CA ALA A 79 -9.75 4.93 20.95
C ALA A 79 -9.03 3.60 21.18
N THR A 80 -9.81 2.54 21.36
CA THR A 80 -9.34 1.16 21.26
C THR A 80 -9.37 0.71 19.79
N ILE A 81 -8.55 -0.27 19.43
CA ILE A 81 -8.49 -0.85 18.08
C ILE A 81 -9.90 -1.25 17.57
N ASP A 82 -10.76 -1.75 18.46
CA ASP A 82 -12.12 -2.20 18.14
C ASP A 82 -13.06 -1.06 17.74
N SER A 83 -12.78 0.17 18.17
CA SER A 83 -13.61 1.35 17.86
C SER A 83 -13.19 2.07 16.58
N LEU A 84 -12.00 1.76 16.04
CA LEU A 84 -11.43 2.44 14.88
C LEU A 84 -11.94 1.86 13.57
N ARG A 85 -12.14 2.74 12.58
CA ARG A 85 -12.43 2.36 11.20
C ARG A 85 -11.22 2.58 10.31
N VAL A 86 -11.20 1.93 9.15
CA VAL A 86 -10.13 2.09 8.15
C VAL A 86 -9.92 3.57 7.80
N ARG A 87 -11.00 4.32 7.57
CA ARG A 87 -10.93 5.75 7.21
C ARG A 87 -10.18 6.61 8.22
N ASP A 88 -10.15 6.20 9.49
CA ASP A 88 -9.55 6.99 10.57
C ASP A 88 -8.03 6.98 10.51
N VAL A 89 -7.46 5.95 9.90
CA VAL A 89 -6.01 5.71 9.85
C VAL A 89 -5.44 5.64 8.44
N MET A 90 -6.28 5.42 7.42
CA MET A 90 -5.82 5.29 6.04
C MET A 90 -5.14 6.57 5.53
N THR A 91 -4.25 6.39 4.56
CA THR A 91 -3.70 7.49 3.78
C THR A 91 -4.71 7.87 2.69
N TRP A 92 -5.15 9.12 2.75
CA TRP A 92 -6.04 9.74 1.76
C TRP A 92 -5.22 10.30 0.59
N ASN A 93 -5.88 10.52 -0.55
CA ASN A 93 -5.27 11.12 -1.76
C ASN A 93 -4.01 10.38 -2.21
N VAL A 94 -4.18 9.10 -2.50
CA VAL A 94 -3.08 8.20 -2.84
C VAL A 94 -2.54 8.49 -4.23
N VAL A 95 -1.22 8.47 -4.36
CA VAL A 95 -0.55 8.58 -5.65
C VAL A 95 -0.86 7.32 -6.45
N THR A 96 -1.42 7.48 -7.64
CA THR A 96 -1.79 6.39 -8.54
C THR A 96 -0.90 6.40 -9.79
N ILE A 97 -0.99 5.32 -10.57
CA ILE A 97 -0.32 5.22 -11.85
C ILE A 97 -1.23 4.57 -12.90
N GLU A 98 -1.09 4.97 -14.16
CA GLU A 98 -1.81 4.35 -15.29
C GLU A 98 -1.18 3.00 -15.66
N PRO A 99 -1.96 2.03 -16.15
CA PRO A 99 -1.47 0.69 -16.48
C PRO A 99 -0.44 0.66 -17.61
N ASP A 100 -0.47 1.65 -18.50
CA ASP A 100 0.42 1.73 -19.66
C ASP A 100 1.74 2.45 -19.38
N ALA A 101 1.87 3.04 -18.18
CA ALA A 101 3.09 3.70 -17.72
C ALA A 101 4.28 2.73 -17.68
N THR A 102 5.48 3.26 -17.80
CA THR A 102 6.71 2.46 -17.79
C THR A 102 7.08 2.00 -16.38
N LEU A 103 7.78 0.88 -16.26
CA LEU A 103 8.38 0.44 -15.00
C LEU A 103 9.27 1.52 -14.37
N GLY A 104 10.05 2.23 -15.17
CA GLY A 104 10.90 3.33 -14.70
C GLY A 104 10.08 4.46 -14.07
N ARG A 105 8.92 4.81 -14.64
CA ARG A 105 8.02 5.80 -14.06
C ARG A 105 7.44 5.33 -12.72
N ALA A 106 7.05 4.06 -12.62
CA ALA A 106 6.57 3.48 -11.37
C ALA A 106 7.65 3.53 -10.27
N ALA A 107 8.88 3.13 -10.60
CA ALA A 107 10.01 3.17 -9.67
C ALA A 107 10.36 4.60 -9.23
N ALA A 108 10.35 5.56 -10.16
CA ALA A 108 10.58 6.97 -9.84
C ALA A 108 9.52 7.51 -8.86
N LEU A 109 8.23 7.26 -9.13
CA LEU A 109 7.15 7.68 -8.23
C LEU A 109 7.26 7.04 -6.84
N MET A 110 7.55 5.74 -6.77
CA MET A 110 7.78 5.05 -5.49
C MET A 110 8.93 5.69 -4.69
N PHE A 111 10.03 6.03 -5.36
CA PHE A 111 11.20 6.66 -4.76
C PHE A 111 10.92 8.10 -4.30
N GLU A 112 10.34 8.93 -5.17
CA GLU A 112 10.03 10.33 -4.92
C GLU A 112 9.03 10.49 -3.76
N GLU A 113 7.97 9.68 -3.77
CA GLU A 113 6.90 9.72 -2.79
C GLU A 113 7.20 8.88 -1.53
N ARG A 114 8.31 8.13 -1.53
CA ARG A 114 8.73 7.22 -0.45
C ARG A 114 7.68 6.18 -0.09
N ILE A 115 7.02 5.62 -1.11
CA ILE A 115 5.96 4.61 -0.98
C ILE A 115 6.39 3.30 -1.65
N GLY A 116 6.00 2.17 -1.04
CA GLY A 116 6.37 0.83 -1.53
C GLY A 116 5.38 0.21 -2.52
N SER A 117 4.29 0.92 -2.84
CA SER A 117 3.23 0.43 -3.72
C SER A 117 2.46 1.57 -4.37
N LEU A 118 2.02 1.36 -5.60
CA LEU A 118 1.14 2.25 -6.36
C LEU A 118 -0.14 1.50 -6.75
N PRO A 119 -1.32 2.01 -6.37
CA PRO A 119 -2.57 1.62 -7.00
C PRO A 119 -2.54 1.95 -8.49
N VAL A 120 -2.93 0.99 -9.32
CA VAL A 120 -3.03 1.16 -10.76
C VAL A 120 -4.47 1.49 -11.10
N VAL A 121 -4.68 2.67 -11.70
CA VAL A 121 -6.00 3.19 -12.03
C VAL A 121 -6.09 3.39 -13.54
N ALA A 122 -7.22 3.05 -14.13
CA ALA A 122 -7.53 3.30 -15.52
C ALA A 122 -8.98 3.80 -15.62
N ASN A 123 -9.23 4.89 -16.36
CA ASN A 123 -10.56 5.50 -16.48
C ASN A 123 -11.25 5.80 -15.13
N GLY A 124 -10.46 6.12 -14.10
CA GLY A 124 -10.97 6.39 -12.74
C GLY A 124 -11.28 5.14 -11.90
N GLU A 125 -11.06 3.93 -12.43
CA GLU A 125 -11.28 2.68 -11.72
C GLU A 125 -9.96 2.02 -11.30
N LEU A 126 -9.94 1.43 -10.11
CA LEU A 126 -8.81 0.63 -9.65
C LEU A 126 -8.76 -0.70 -10.43
N VAL A 127 -7.72 -0.87 -11.25
CA VAL A 127 -7.52 -2.07 -12.07
C VAL A 127 -6.41 -2.99 -11.54
N GLY A 128 -5.54 -2.48 -10.68
CA GLY A 128 -4.41 -3.25 -10.16
C GLY A 128 -3.67 -2.59 -9.01
N ILE A 129 -2.64 -3.26 -8.55
CA ILE A 129 -1.61 -2.69 -7.67
C ILE A 129 -0.23 -3.17 -8.14
N VAL A 130 0.75 -2.28 -8.10
CA VAL A 130 2.16 -2.61 -8.36
C VAL A 130 3.00 -2.23 -7.15
N THR A 131 3.91 -3.09 -6.74
CA THR A 131 4.78 -2.89 -5.57
C THR A 131 6.25 -2.83 -5.96
N GLU A 132 7.09 -2.34 -5.06
CA GLU A 132 8.56 -2.43 -5.20
C GLU A 132 9.03 -3.86 -5.46
N ARG A 133 8.37 -4.86 -4.85
CA ARG A 133 8.69 -6.28 -5.07
C ARG A 133 8.44 -6.69 -6.51
N ASP A 134 7.34 -6.24 -7.11
CA ASP A 134 7.01 -6.52 -8.51
C ASP A 134 8.05 -5.88 -9.44
N ALA A 135 8.43 -4.63 -9.14
CA ALA A 135 9.47 -3.92 -9.88
C ALA A 135 10.85 -4.60 -9.77
N LEU A 136 11.23 -5.07 -8.58
CA LEU A 136 12.49 -5.82 -8.38
C LEU A 136 12.45 -7.17 -9.10
N LYS A 137 11.34 -7.91 -9.01
CA LYS A 137 11.16 -9.19 -9.71
C LYS A 137 11.27 -9.02 -11.23
N ALA A 138 10.70 -7.95 -11.75
CA ALA A 138 10.81 -7.56 -13.14
C ALA A 138 12.27 -7.28 -13.55
N LEU A 139 13.01 -6.54 -12.72
CA LEU A 139 14.43 -6.24 -12.97
C LEU A 139 15.30 -7.51 -13.00
N VAL A 140 15.12 -8.41 -12.03
CA VAL A 140 15.84 -9.70 -11.95
C VAL A 140 15.51 -10.61 -13.14
N THR A 141 14.32 -10.47 -13.72
CA THR A 141 13.92 -11.22 -14.92
C THR A 141 14.51 -10.60 -16.18
N ALA A 142 14.58 -9.27 -16.26
CA ALA A 142 15.07 -8.55 -17.43
C ALA A 142 16.61 -8.48 -17.53
N ILE A 143 17.33 -8.52 -16.39
CA ILE A 143 18.79 -8.41 -16.34
C ILE A 143 19.38 -9.69 -15.71
N PRO A 144 19.80 -10.68 -16.53
CA PRO A 144 20.36 -11.94 -16.03
C PRO A 144 21.58 -11.76 -15.11
N ALA A 145 22.40 -10.73 -15.31
CA ALA A 145 23.57 -10.43 -14.47
C ALA A 145 23.21 -10.08 -13.02
N VAL A 146 21.97 -9.64 -12.74
CA VAL A 146 21.51 -9.40 -11.35
C VAL A 146 21.28 -10.73 -10.61
N ARG A 147 21.03 -11.83 -11.34
CA ARG A 147 20.82 -13.16 -10.74
C ARG A 147 22.10 -13.77 -10.16
N THR A 148 23.27 -13.28 -10.58
CA THR A 148 24.58 -13.81 -10.18
C THR A 148 25.19 -13.04 -9.02
N ILE A 149 24.47 -12.08 -8.40
CA ILE A 149 24.92 -11.45 -7.16
C ILE A 149 24.85 -12.52 -6.07
N ASP A 150 26.03 -12.97 -5.64
CA ASP A 150 26.20 -13.92 -4.54
C ASP A 150 25.58 -13.31 -3.26
N PRO A 151 24.61 -13.99 -2.60
CA PRO A 151 24.08 -13.57 -1.31
C PRO A 151 25.15 -13.41 -0.21
N GLY A 152 26.33 -14.02 -0.39
CA GLY A 152 27.50 -13.90 0.50
C GLY A 152 28.31 -12.61 0.37
N LEU A 153 27.99 -11.74 -0.59
CA LEU A 153 28.69 -10.46 -0.82
C LEU A 153 27.96 -9.22 -0.25
N LEU A 154 26.85 -9.43 0.47
CA LEU A 154 25.98 -8.35 0.99
C LEU A 154 25.96 -8.24 2.54
N TRP A 155 26.97 -8.78 3.23
CA TRP A 155 27.20 -8.58 4.67
C TRP A 155 28.69 -8.56 4.98
#